data_AF-A0A2D5S9V3-F1
#
_entry.id   AF-A0A2D5S9V3-F1
#
_cell.length_a   1.000
_cell.length_b   1.000
_cell.length_c   1.000
_cell.angle_alpha   90.00
_cell.angle_beta   90.00
_cell.angle_gamma   90.00
#
_symmetry.space_group_name_H-M   'P 1'
#
loop_
_entity.id
_entity.type
_entity.pdbx_description
1 polymer ?
#
loop_
_entity_poly.entity_id
_entity_poly.type
_entity_poly.pdbx_seq_one_letter_code
_entity_poly.pdbx_strand_id
1 'polypeptide(L)'
;MKTDGHEIHRYRWWTILLTGVFCLPGGLNFLGESVRAERPAPMDASAAPHVSEVSTSSLRLAIIDLTQTFGARYPGGPEYLRRLDVLEQKLDKSEPGSAEELKAVNEDLASLEREALLANPLLNFGKLLLVKRSNNSPRLGLPQNWQSNSSLPKTGYDNAIMVLSAMSPEGRLTTLYQPEDGRFVGDVDLHFGAEQMLFSMPDEKDHWQVFEIGGNGSGLRQLTGEQPDVDSYDACYLPDGKIFFT
;
A
#
# COMPACT_ATOMS: atom_id res chain seq x y z
N MET A 1 -19.01 53.70 28.66
CA MET A 1 -19.86 52.84 27.81
C MET A 1 -19.24 52.82 26.43
N LYS A 2 -18.89 51.61 25.97
CA LYS A 2 -18.27 51.18 24.69
C LYS A 2 -18.11 52.18 23.55
N THR A 3 -16.91 52.17 22.95
CA THR A 3 -16.70 52.06 21.49
C THR A 3 -15.41 51.28 21.25
N ASP A 4 -15.52 50.08 20.65
CA ASP A 4 -14.41 49.23 20.21
C ASP A 4 -13.88 49.71 18.86
N GLY A 5 -12.56 49.83 18.75
CA GLY A 5 -11.83 50.16 17.52
C GLY A 5 -10.66 49.20 17.33
N HIS A 6 -10.68 48.53 16.18
CA HIS A 6 -9.62 47.84 15.42
C HIS A 6 -8.23 47.63 16.06
N GLU A 7 -7.73 46.39 15.98
CA GLU A 7 -6.37 46.17 15.48
C GLU A 7 -6.13 44.77 14.88
N ILE A 8 -5.25 44.77 13.88
CA ILE A 8 -4.94 43.72 12.92
C ILE A 8 -3.73 42.94 13.43
N HIS A 9 -3.86 41.62 13.65
CA HIS A 9 -2.72 40.78 14.02
C HIS A 9 -1.96 40.27 12.79
N ARG A 10 -0.79 40.87 12.54
CA ARG A 10 0.27 40.35 11.67
C ARG A 10 1.03 39.22 12.37
N TYR A 11 1.01 38.01 11.79
CA TYR A 11 1.91 36.92 12.16
C TYR A 11 3.33 37.19 11.64
N ARG A 12 4.33 37.22 12.53
CA ARG A 12 5.76 37.31 12.20
C ARG A 12 6.36 35.91 12.16
N TRP A 13 6.96 35.59 11.02
CA TRP A 13 7.85 34.47 10.79
C TRP A 13 9.15 34.64 11.58
N TRP A 14 9.66 33.58 12.19
CA TRP A 14 11.03 33.52 12.69
C TRP A 14 11.78 32.39 11.97
N THR A 15 12.57 32.78 10.98
CA THR A 15 13.69 32.02 10.45
C THR A 15 14.85 32.13 11.43
N ILE A 16 15.35 31.02 11.97
CA ILE A 16 16.63 31.00 12.70
C ILE A 16 17.68 30.41 11.76
N LEU A 17 18.44 31.31 11.12
CA LEU A 17 19.75 31.04 10.55
C LEU A 17 20.78 31.28 11.66
N LEU A 18 21.47 30.23 12.09
CA LEU A 18 22.63 30.33 12.98
C LEU A 18 23.90 30.09 12.17
N THR A 19 24.40 31.14 11.53
CA THR A 19 25.79 31.25 11.07
C THR A 19 26.57 32.01 12.14
N GLY A 20 27.33 31.29 12.95
CA GLY A 20 28.29 31.86 13.88
C GLY A 20 29.71 31.54 13.43
N VAL A 21 30.35 32.47 12.74
CA VAL A 21 31.81 32.47 12.54
C VAL A 21 32.41 33.24 13.70
N PHE A 22 33.14 32.55 14.57
CA PHE A 22 34.06 33.16 15.53
C PHE A 22 35.47 32.65 15.23
N CYS A 23 36.36 33.59 14.92
CA CYS A 23 37.77 33.34 14.66
C CYS A 23 38.56 33.86 15.85
N LEU A 24 39.17 32.96 16.63
CA LEU A 24 40.28 33.26 17.54
C LEU A 24 41.31 32.11 17.48
N PRO A 25 42.62 32.40 17.64
CA PRO A 25 43.69 31.51 17.23
C PRO A 25 44.09 30.57 18.38
N GLY A 26 43.96 29.26 18.16
CA GLY A 26 44.42 28.26 19.11
C GLY A 26 44.11 26.87 18.58
N GLY A 27 45.16 26.12 18.21
CA GLY A 27 45.02 24.79 17.64
C GLY A 27 44.33 23.81 18.58
N LEU A 28 43.21 23.25 18.13
CA LEU A 28 42.73 21.93 18.53
C LEU A 28 42.26 21.21 17.28
N ASN A 29 42.96 20.13 16.94
CA ASN A 29 42.54 19.19 15.90
C ASN A 29 41.25 18.50 16.36
N PHE A 30 40.11 18.93 15.82
CA PHE A 30 38.89 18.11 15.83
C PHE A 30 38.95 17.16 14.64
N LEU A 31 39.32 15.90 14.89
CA LEU A 31 38.98 14.80 14.00
C LEU A 31 37.48 14.53 14.15
N GLY A 32 36.67 15.28 13.40
CA GLY A 32 35.27 14.95 13.22
C GLY A 32 35.16 13.77 12.26
N GLU A 33 35.00 12.56 12.78
CA GLU A 33 34.52 11.44 11.96
C GLU A 33 33.10 11.77 11.49
N SER A 34 32.97 12.12 10.21
CA SER A 34 31.67 12.12 9.56
C SER A 34 31.21 10.67 9.42
N VAL A 35 30.33 10.21 10.30
CA VAL A 35 29.58 8.98 10.05
C VAL A 35 28.63 9.27 8.88
N ARG A 36 29.09 8.98 7.66
CA ARG A 36 28.20 8.89 6.50
C ARG A 36 27.27 7.71 6.80
N ALA A 37 25.98 7.97 6.94
CA ALA A 37 25.00 6.90 6.88
C ALA A 37 25.14 6.24 5.51
N GLU A 38 25.75 5.06 5.46
CA GLU A 38 25.81 4.26 4.26
C GLU A 38 24.38 3.94 3.84
N ARG A 39 24.05 4.24 2.58
CA ARG A 39 22.78 3.77 2.01
C ARG A 39 22.82 2.24 2.07
N PRO A 40 21.81 1.58 2.65
CA PRO A 40 21.73 0.14 2.57
C PRO A 40 21.78 -0.28 1.10
N ALA A 41 22.49 -1.37 0.82
CA ALA A 41 22.57 -1.91 -0.52
C ALA A 41 21.15 -2.10 -1.10
N PRO A 42 20.94 -1.85 -2.41
CA PRO A 42 19.66 -2.11 -3.04
C PRO A 42 19.27 -3.57 -2.77
N MET A 43 18.02 -3.79 -2.33
CA MET A 43 17.47 -5.12 -2.17
C MET A 43 17.67 -5.91 -3.47
N ASP A 44 18.32 -7.06 -3.37
CA ASP A 44 18.51 -7.97 -4.49
C ASP A 44 17.14 -8.49 -4.95
N ALA A 45 16.68 -8.00 -6.09
CA ALA A 45 15.40 -8.41 -6.70
C ALA A 45 15.41 -9.86 -7.21
N SER A 46 16.57 -10.55 -7.19
CA SER A 46 16.70 -11.97 -7.49
C SER A 46 16.62 -12.86 -6.25
N ALA A 47 16.62 -12.27 -5.05
CA ALA A 47 16.37 -13.02 -3.83
C ALA A 47 14.98 -13.67 -3.95
N ALA A 48 14.94 -15.00 -3.79
CA ALA A 48 13.70 -15.70 -3.52
C ALA A 48 12.95 -14.92 -2.43
N PRO A 49 11.60 -14.80 -2.51
CA PRO A 49 10.85 -14.02 -1.54
C PRO A 49 11.34 -14.39 -0.15
N HIS A 50 11.80 -13.38 0.61
CA HIS A 50 12.09 -13.59 2.02
C HIS A 50 10.79 -14.11 2.62
N VAL A 51 10.71 -15.43 2.82
CA VAL A 51 9.73 -16.03 3.72
C VAL A 51 10.19 -15.50 5.07
N SER A 52 9.64 -14.36 5.47
CA SER A 52 9.83 -13.88 6.84
C SER A 52 9.41 -15.04 7.73
N GLU A 53 10.32 -15.52 8.57
CA GLU A 53 9.99 -16.54 9.55
C GLU A 53 8.74 -16.08 10.31
N VAL A 54 7.76 -16.97 10.41
CA VAL A 54 6.47 -16.65 11.02
C VAL A 54 6.72 -16.30 12.48
N SER A 55 6.37 -15.07 12.86
CA SER A 55 6.42 -14.66 14.26
C SER A 55 5.27 -15.33 15.03
N THR A 56 5.58 -16.40 15.77
CA THR A 56 4.60 -17.15 16.56
C THR A 56 3.88 -16.26 17.58
N SER A 57 4.61 -15.33 18.21
CA SER A 57 4.05 -14.34 19.13
C SER A 57 3.04 -13.42 18.46
N SER A 58 3.34 -12.91 17.26
CA SER A 58 2.44 -12.06 16.49
C SER A 58 1.20 -12.83 16.03
N LEU A 59 1.39 -14.06 15.54
CA LEU A 59 0.30 -14.93 15.10
C LEU A 59 -0.65 -15.27 16.27
N ARG A 60 -0.10 -15.57 17.46
CA ARG A 60 -0.90 -15.82 18.67
C ARG A 60 -1.77 -14.62 19.02
N LEU A 61 -1.19 -13.42 19.02
CA LEU A 61 -1.93 -12.18 19.29
C LEU A 61 -3.05 -11.96 18.27
N ALA A 62 -2.77 -12.18 16.99
CA ALA A 62 -3.78 -12.07 15.94
C ALA A 62 -4.93 -13.08 16.14
N ILE A 63 -4.64 -14.34 16.43
CA ILE A 63 -5.68 -15.37 16.66
C ILE A 63 -6.53 -15.02 17.88
N ILE A 64 -5.92 -14.55 18.97
CA ILE A 64 -6.64 -14.13 20.19
C ILE A 64 -7.56 -12.94 19.86
N ASP A 65 -7.05 -11.92 19.17
CA ASP A 65 -7.84 -10.75 18.77
C ASP A 65 -9.02 -11.16 17.87
N LEU A 66 -8.78 -11.97 16.83
CA LEU A 66 -9.84 -12.46 15.95
C LEU A 66 -10.90 -13.26 16.71
N THR A 67 -10.48 -14.10 17.65
CA THR A 67 -11.38 -14.90 18.49
C THR A 67 -12.23 -14.02 19.39
N GLN A 68 -11.63 -13.02 20.04
CA GLN A 68 -12.33 -12.10 20.95
C GLN A 68 -13.26 -11.14 20.21
N THR A 69 -12.82 -10.62 19.07
CA THR A 69 -13.55 -9.64 18.26
C THR A 69 -14.73 -10.26 17.53
N PHE A 70 -14.56 -11.45 16.95
CA PHE A 70 -15.57 -12.05 16.06
C PHE A 70 -16.32 -13.25 16.66
N GLY A 71 -15.83 -13.84 17.75
CA GLY A 71 -16.51 -14.93 18.47
C GLY A 71 -16.98 -16.05 17.53
N ALA A 72 -18.30 -16.27 17.48
CA ALA A 72 -18.91 -17.32 16.65
C ALA A 72 -18.62 -17.19 15.13
N ARG A 73 -18.27 -16.00 14.63
CA ARG A 73 -17.87 -15.80 13.23
C ARG A 73 -16.44 -16.27 12.94
N TYR A 74 -15.62 -16.49 13.97
CA TYR A 74 -14.27 -17.05 13.88
C TYR A 74 -14.13 -18.30 14.77
N PRO A 75 -14.82 -19.40 14.44
CA PRO A 75 -14.91 -20.56 15.33
C PRO A 75 -13.61 -21.36 15.46
N GLY A 76 -12.67 -21.20 14.51
CA GLY A 76 -11.42 -21.96 14.45
C GLY A 76 -10.36 -21.52 15.48
N GLY A 77 -10.54 -20.37 16.14
CA GLY A 77 -9.55 -19.78 17.05
C GLY A 77 -8.92 -20.74 18.07
N PRO A 78 -9.71 -21.47 18.87
CA PRO A 78 -9.19 -22.43 19.84
C PRO A 78 -8.32 -23.53 19.22
N GLU A 79 -8.69 -24.02 18.03
CA GLU A 79 -7.93 -25.06 17.33
C GLU A 79 -6.63 -24.50 16.73
N TYR A 80 -6.65 -23.26 16.19
CA TYR A 80 -5.44 -22.61 15.70
C TYR A 80 -4.43 -22.36 16.82
N LEU A 81 -4.87 -21.93 18.01
CA LEU A 81 -3.99 -21.77 19.17
C LEU A 81 -3.37 -23.11 19.61
N ARG A 82 -4.16 -24.18 19.65
CA ARG A 82 -3.67 -25.51 19.99
C ARG A 82 -2.62 -26.01 18.98
N ARG A 83 -2.84 -25.79 17.68
CA ARG A 83 -1.85 -26.11 16.63
C ARG A 83 -0.58 -25.28 16.77
N LEU A 84 -0.72 -23.99 17.10
CA LEU A 84 0.40 -23.09 17.33
C LEU A 84 1.26 -23.55 18.52
N ASP A 85 0.63 -23.92 19.65
CA ASP A 85 1.34 -24.45 20.83
C ASP A 85 2.20 -25.68 20.48
N VAL A 86 1.70 -26.57 19.61
CA VAL A 86 2.43 -27.77 19.17
C VAL A 86 3.63 -27.38 18.29
N LEU A 87 3.47 -26.41 17.41
CA LEU A 87 4.56 -25.95 16.51
C LEU A 87 5.64 -25.19 17.29
N GLU A 88 5.27 -24.36 18.26
CA GLU A 88 6.21 -23.71 19.18
C GLU A 88 7.04 -24.74 19.96
N GLN A 89 6.41 -25.78 20.49
CA GLN A 89 7.14 -26.86 21.18
C GLN A 89 8.09 -27.63 20.27
N LYS A 90 7.78 -27.76 18.97
CA LYS A 90 8.69 -28.38 18.00
C LYS A 90 9.90 -27.48 17.74
N LEU A 91 9.67 -26.17 17.54
CA LEU A 91 10.75 -25.18 17.39
C LEU A 91 11.70 -25.18 18.58
N ASP A 92 11.18 -25.18 19.82
CA ASP A 92 12.00 -25.17 21.03
C ASP A 92 12.86 -26.43 21.21
N LYS A 93 12.43 -27.55 20.61
CA LYS A 93 13.12 -28.86 20.70
C LYS A 93 14.07 -29.13 19.52
N SER A 94 14.02 -28.32 18.46
CA SER A 94 14.87 -28.52 17.29
C SER A 94 16.32 -28.20 17.64
N GLU A 95 17.20 -29.20 17.54
CA GLU A 95 18.63 -28.99 17.74
C GLU A 95 19.26 -28.25 16.55
N PRO A 96 20.31 -27.42 16.79
CA PRO A 96 21.07 -26.77 15.74
C PRO A 96 21.81 -27.82 14.88
N GLY A 97 21.17 -28.24 13.79
CA GLY A 97 21.66 -29.28 12.88
C GLY A 97 20.57 -29.98 12.06
N SER A 98 19.31 -29.86 12.46
CA SER A 98 18.14 -30.47 11.78
C SER A 98 17.51 -29.51 10.75
N ALA A 99 18.28 -29.10 9.74
CA ALA A 99 17.82 -28.10 8.76
C ALA A 99 16.50 -28.50 8.06
N GLU A 100 16.31 -29.78 7.78
CA GLU A 100 15.09 -30.32 7.17
C GLU A 100 13.88 -30.28 8.12
N GLU A 101 14.07 -30.56 9.42
CA GLU A 101 12.99 -30.52 10.41
C GLU A 101 12.56 -29.08 10.68
N LEU A 102 13.53 -28.17 10.83
CA LEU A 102 13.27 -26.73 10.96
C LEU A 102 12.52 -26.17 9.74
N LYS A 103 12.90 -26.60 8.54
CA LYS A 103 12.19 -26.22 7.31
C LYS A 103 10.75 -26.70 7.32
N ALA A 104 10.51 -27.97 7.67
CA ALA A 104 9.15 -28.53 7.73
C ALA A 104 8.27 -27.80 8.77
N VAL A 105 8.82 -27.48 9.94
CA VAL A 105 8.09 -26.73 10.98
C VAL A 105 7.76 -25.31 10.51
N ASN A 106 8.67 -24.64 9.80
CA ASN A 106 8.43 -23.33 9.22
C ASN A 106 7.35 -23.36 8.11
N GLU A 107 7.33 -24.41 7.29
CA GLU A 107 6.27 -24.62 6.29
C GLU A 107 4.90 -24.84 6.96
N ASP A 108 4.85 -25.65 8.02
CA ASP A 108 3.64 -25.87 8.83
C ASP A 108 3.15 -24.56 9.49
N LEU A 109 4.07 -23.73 10.00
CA LEU A 109 3.76 -22.42 10.57
C LEU A 109 3.20 -21.46 9.53
N ALA A 110 3.80 -21.40 8.34
CA ALA A 110 3.31 -20.56 7.24
C ALA A 110 1.91 -21.02 6.76
N SER A 111 1.64 -22.33 6.77
CA SER A 111 0.30 -22.85 6.50
C SER A 111 -0.69 -22.42 7.58
N LEU A 112 -0.34 -22.59 8.86
CA LEU A 112 -1.21 -22.22 9.97
C LEU A 112 -1.49 -20.71 9.98
N GLU A 113 -0.48 -19.88 9.77
CA GLU A 113 -0.63 -18.43 9.66
C GLU A 113 -1.64 -18.07 8.57
N ARG A 114 -1.44 -18.63 7.36
CA ARG A 114 -2.34 -18.40 6.24
C ARG A 114 -3.77 -18.83 6.55
N GLU A 115 -3.96 -20.03 7.09
CA GLU A 115 -5.29 -20.54 7.45
C GLU A 115 -5.98 -19.66 8.50
N ALA A 116 -5.26 -19.33 9.58
CA ALA A 116 -5.80 -18.56 10.69
C ALA A 116 -6.13 -17.13 10.29
N LEU A 117 -5.28 -16.46 9.50
CA LEU A 117 -5.49 -15.07 9.10
C LEU A 117 -6.52 -14.94 7.97
N LEU A 118 -6.56 -15.88 7.01
CA LEU A 118 -7.57 -15.87 5.94
C LEU A 118 -8.97 -16.27 6.42
N ALA A 119 -9.08 -16.94 7.57
CA ALA A 119 -10.37 -17.18 8.23
C ALA A 119 -10.96 -15.91 8.87
N ASN A 120 -10.29 -14.75 8.78
CA ASN A 120 -10.81 -13.48 9.27
C ASN A 120 -12.19 -13.15 8.64
N PRO A 121 -13.25 -12.94 9.43
CA PRO A 121 -14.60 -12.70 8.93
C PRO A 121 -14.80 -11.42 8.11
N LEU A 122 -13.81 -10.50 8.12
CA LEU A 122 -13.79 -9.32 7.26
C LEU A 122 -13.32 -9.66 5.84
N LEU A 123 -12.60 -10.76 5.65
CA LEU A 123 -12.13 -11.26 4.36
C LEU A 123 -13.18 -12.16 3.68
N ASN A 124 -14.47 -11.84 3.86
CA ASN A 124 -15.58 -12.61 3.31
C ASN A 124 -15.96 -12.14 1.89
N PHE A 125 -15.01 -12.22 0.97
CA PHE A 125 -15.21 -11.89 -0.44
C PHE A 125 -14.53 -12.94 -1.33
N GLY A 126 -15.14 -13.25 -2.48
CA GLY A 126 -14.62 -14.27 -3.40
C GLY A 126 -13.63 -13.75 -4.45
N LYS A 127 -13.48 -12.43 -4.54
CA LYS A 127 -12.74 -11.74 -5.59
C LYS A 127 -11.98 -10.54 -5.03
N LEU A 128 -10.77 -10.32 -5.52
CA LEU A 128 -9.95 -9.15 -5.21
C LEU A 128 -9.76 -8.32 -6.48
N LEU A 129 -10.05 -7.02 -6.39
CA LEU A 129 -9.73 -6.05 -7.42
C LEU A 129 -8.30 -5.55 -7.19
N LEU A 130 -7.49 -5.48 -8.24
CA LEU A 130 -6.10 -5.01 -8.15
C LEU A 130 -5.65 -4.33 -9.43
N VAL A 131 -4.62 -3.49 -9.32
CA VAL A 131 -3.87 -2.99 -10.48
C VAL A 131 -2.61 -3.82 -10.63
N LYS A 132 -2.48 -4.52 -11.76
CA LYS A 132 -1.22 -5.16 -12.13
C LYS A 132 -0.42 -4.18 -12.96
N ARG A 133 0.86 -4.00 -12.62
CA ARG A 133 1.79 -3.12 -13.34
C ARG A 133 3.16 -3.76 -13.43
N SER A 134 3.77 -3.69 -14.61
CA SER A 134 5.14 -4.18 -14.84
C SER A 134 6.17 -3.33 -14.10
N ASN A 135 7.21 -3.98 -13.56
CA ASN A 135 8.35 -3.30 -12.93
C ASN A 135 9.15 -2.43 -13.92
N ASN A 136 8.97 -2.64 -15.23
CA ASN A 136 9.56 -1.80 -16.28
C ASN A 136 8.75 -0.53 -16.55
N SER A 137 7.58 -0.36 -15.94
CA SER A 137 6.74 0.82 -16.15
C SER A 137 7.39 2.08 -15.57
N PRO A 138 7.22 3.26 -16.18
CA PRO A 138 7.85 4.49 -15.72
C PRO A 138 7.52 4.81 -14.26
N ARG A 139 8.58 4.86 -13.43
CA ARG A 139 8.48 5.15 -11.98
C ARG A 139 7.45 4.29 -11.24
N LEU A 140 7.14 3.08 -11.76
CA LEU A 140 6.05 2.21 -11.28
C LEU A 140 4.67 2.89 -11.20
N GLY A 141 4.48 4.02 -11.89
CA GLY A 141 3.27 4.83 -11.76
C GLY A 141 3.09 5.48 -10.38
N LEU A 142 4.19 5.78 -9.69
CA LEU A 142 4.18 6.40 -8.35
C LEU A 142 4.90 7.76 -8.40
N PRO A 143 4.22 8.87 -8.06
CA PRO A 143 4.88 10.17 -7.98
C PRO A 143 5.77 10.24 -6.74
N GLN A 144 6.68 11.22 -6.70
CA GLN A 144 7.36 11.58 -5.46
C GLN A 144 6.34 12.13 -4.46
N ASN A 145 6.57 11.97 -3.16
CA ASN A 145 5.63 12.43 -2.13
C ASN A 145 5.38 13.96 -2.12
N TRP A 146 6.25 14.77 -2.73
CA TRP A 146 6.06 16.21 -2.93
C TRP A 146 5.52 16.57 -4.33
N GLN A 147 5.17 15.58 -5.16
CA GLN A 147 4.61 15.74 -6.50
C GLN A 147 3.24 15.05 -6.59
N SER A 148 2.59 15.25 -7.72
CA SER A 148 1.31 14.65 -8.06
C SER A 148 1.41 13.84 -9.35
N ASN A 149 0.32 13.17 -9.74
CA ASN A 149 0.23 12.41 -11.00
C ASN A 149 0.59 13.25 -12.23
N SER A 150 0.34 14.58 -12.20
CA SER A 150 0.76 15.50 -13.26
C SER A 150 2.27 15.45 -13.56
N SER A 151 3.12 14.94 -12.66
CA SER A 151 4.55 14.76 -12.91
C SER A 151 4.92 13.41 -13.54
N LEU A 152 3.99 12.46 -13.60
CA LEU A 152 4.19 11.14 -14.18
C LEU A 152 4.06 11.19 -15.71
N PRO A 153 4.81 10.32 -16.42
CA PRO A 153 4.52 10.03 -17.82
C PRO A 153 3.06 9.59 -17.97
N LYS A 154 2.44 9.94 -19.10
CA LYS A 154 1.06 9.57 -19.41
C LYS A 154 0.97 8.17 -20.04
N THR A 155 2.04 7.79 -20.75
CA THR A 155 2.15 6.53 -21.50
C THR A 155 3.44 5.77 -21.15
N GLY A 156 3.57 4.57 -21.71
CA GLY A 156 4.70 3.66 -21.48
C GLY A 156 4.45 2.61 -20.40
N TYR A 157 3.21 2.46 -19.95
CA TYR A 157 2.81 1.51 -18.93
C TYR A 157 2.35 0.18 -19.52
N ASP A 158 2.83 -0.92 -18.93
CA ASP A 158 2.19 -2.22 -19.03
C ASP A 158 1.39 -2.44 -17.75
N ASN A 159 0.13 -1.98 -17.78
CA ASN A 159 -0.77 -2.06 -16.63
C ASN A 159 -2.20 -2.44 -17.02
N ALA A 160 -2.91 -3.03 -16.06
CA ALA A 160 -4.32 -3.34 -16.18
C ALA A 160 -5.00 -3.36 -14.80
N ILE A 161 -6.28 -3.01 -14.77
CA ILE A 161 -7.18 -3.36 -13.69
C ILE A 161 -7.55 -4.83 -13.87
N MET A 162 -7.29 -5.64 -12.85
CA MET A 162 -7.49 -7.08 -12.85
C MET A 162 -8.37 -7.52 -11.68
N VAL A 163 -8.98 -8.68 -11.85
CA VAL A 163 -9.72 -9.39 -10.82
C VAL A 163 -9.03 -10.71 -10.55
N LEU A 164 -8.63 -10.95 -9.30
CA LEU A 164 -8.20 -12.26 -8.81
C LEU A 164 -9.43 -12.97 -8.23
N SER A 165 -9.82 -14.08 -8.84
CA SER A 165 -10.85 -14.98 -8.30
C SER A 165 -10.20 -16.14 -7.57
N ALA A 166 -10.79 -16.55 -6.43
CA ALA A 166 -10.24 -17.51 -5.48
C ALA A 166 -8.90 -17.04 -4.88
N MET A 167 -8.93 -16.66 -3.60
CA MET A 167 -7.76 -16.13 -2.88
C MET A 167 -6.78 -17.22 -2.47
N SER A 168 -6.20 -17.90 -3.45
CA SER A 168 -5.15 -18.92 -3.28
C SER A 168 -4.05 -18.74 -4.33
N PRO A 169 -2.89 -19.42 -4.19
CA PRO A 169 -1.85 -19.42 -5.22
C PRO A 169 -2.33 -19.92 -6.59
N GLU A 170 -3.36 -20.75 -6.61
CA GLU A 170 -4.02 -21.29 -7.82
C GLU A 170 -5.15 -20.37 -8.33
N GLY A 171 -5.34 -19.21 -7.70
CA GLY A 171 -6.33 -18.21 -8.06
C GLY A 171 -6.17 -17.75 -9.51
N ARG A 172 -7.29 -17.37 -10.13
CA ARG A 172 -7.31 -16.95 -11.53
C ARG A 172 -7.33 -15.43 -11.63
N LEU A 173 -6.31 -14.87 -12.27
CA LEU A 173 -6.28 -13.47 -12.70
C LEU A 173 -7.01 -13.30 -14.03
N THR A 174 -7.93 -12.34 -14.09
CA THR A 174 -8.63 -11.93 -15.30
C THR A 174 -8.54 -10.42 -15.47
N THR A 175 -8.23 -9.96 -16.68
CA THR A 175 -8.26 -8.53 -17.02
C THR A 175 -9.70 -8.03 -16.97
N LEU A 176 -9.95 -6.99 -16.18
CA LEU A 176 -11.22 -6.26 -16.15
C LEU A 176 -11.16 -5.08 -17.12
N TYR A 177 -10.07 -4.33 -17.08
CA TYR A 177 -9.84 -3.21 -17.99
C TYR A 177 -8.34 -3.02 -18.22
N GLN A 178 -7.95 -2.85 -19.49
CA GLN A 178 -6.60 -2.50 -19.89
C GLN A 178 -6.70 -1.33 -20.87
N PRO A 179 -6.09 -0.17 -20.57
CA PRO A 179 -6.12 0.95 -21.47
C PRO A 179 -5.25 0.68 -22.71
N GLU A 180 -5.64 1.28 -23.83
CA GLU A 180 -4.88 1.24 -25.08
C GLU A 180 -3.61 2.13 -24.98
N ASP A 181 -2.69 1.93 -25.92
CA ASP A 181 -1.48 2.74 -26.12
C ASP A 181 -0.54 2.88 -24.91
N GLY A 182 -0.62 1.91 -23.99
CA GLY A 182 0.20 1.90 -22.78
C GLY A 182 -0.06 3.10 -21.87
N ARG A 183 -1.28 3.65 -21.89
CA ARG A 183 -1.70 4.70 -20.95
C ARG A 183 -1.66 4.18 -19.51
N PHE A 184 -1.41 5.10 -18.59
CA PHE A 184 -1.54 4.80 -17.17
C PHE A 184 -2.98 4.41 -16.83
N VAL A 185 -3.14 3.40 -15.96
CA VAL A 185 -4.37 3.19 -15.18
C VAL A 185 -4.01 2.96 -13.72
N GLY A 186 -4.68 3.64 -12.80
CA GLY A 186 -4.37 3.60 -11.37
C GLY A 186 -5.31 4.46 -10.52
N ASP A 187 -4.96 4.64 -9.25
CA ASP A 187 -5.76 5.36 -8.24
C ASP A 187 -7.22 4.89 -8.23
N VAL A 188 -7.38 3.57 -8.14
CA VAL A 188 -8.68 2.93 -8.22
C VAL A 188 -9.41 3.12 -6.90
N ASP A 189 -10.61 3.70 -6.95
CA ASP A 189 -11.53 3.81 -5.82
C ASP A 189 -12.80 3.01 -6.12
N LEU A 190 -13.02 1.95 -5.34
CA LEU A 190 -14.18 1.07 -5.51
C LEU A 190 -15.37 1.68 -4.76
N HIS A 191 -16.51 1.84 -5.44
CA HIS A 191 -17.74 2.28 -4.79
C HIS A 191 -18.13 1.34 -3.65
N PHE A 192 -18.77 1.85 -2.59
CA PHE A 192 -19.17 1.07 -1.41
C PHE A 192 -20.02 -0.17 -1.73
N GLY A 193 -20.80 -0.12 -2.82
CA GLY A 193 -21.59 -1.24 -3.33
C GLY A 193 -20.84 -2.22 -4.25
N ALA A 194 -19.59 -1.94 -4.60
CA ALA A 194 -18.74 -2.70 -5.52
C ALA A 194 -19.29 -2.87 -6.97
N GLU A 195 -20.29 -2.08 -7.36
CA GLU A 195 -20.89 -2.14 -8.70
C GLU A 195 -20.15 -1.32 -9.76
N GLN A 196 -19.34 -0.34 -9.32
CA GLN A 196 -18.59 0.57 -10.17
C GLN A 196 -17.33 1.05 -9.43
N MET A 197 -16.36 1.54 -10.18
CA MET A 197 -15.10 2.07 -9.64
C MET A 197 -14.68 3.32 -10.40
N LEU A 198 -14.02 4.23 -9.70
CA LEU A 198 -13.30 5.36 -10.27
C LEU A 198 -11.85 4.96 -10.48
N PHE A 199 -11.19 5.61 -11.44
CA PHE A 199 -9.74 5.52 -11.61
C PHE A 199 -9.21 6.71 -12.41
N SER A 200 -7.91 6.99 -12.24
CA SER A 200 -7.18 7.99 -13.03
C SER A 200 -6.64 7.37 -14.32
N MET A 201 -6.82 8.07 -15.43
CA MET A 201 -6.22 7.71 -16.73
C MET A 201 -6.05 8.96 -17.60
N PRO A 202 -4.99 9.05 -18.43
CA PRO A 202 -4.90 10.10 -19.45
C PRO A 202 -5.98 9.95 -20.53
N ASP A 203 -6.61 11.06 -20.90
CA ASP A 203 -7.56 11.11 -22.02
C ASP A 203 -6.84 11.17 -23.38
N GLU A 204 -7.61 11.27 -24.47
CA GLU A 204 -7.08 11.37 -25.84
C GLU A 204 -6.27 12.65 -26.10
N LYS A 205 -6.39 13.65 -25.21
CA LYS A 205 -5.67 14.92 -25.28
C LYS A 205 -4.45 14.94 -24.35
N ASP A 206 -4.09 13.80 -23.76
CA ASP A 206 -2.96 13.63 -22.85
C ASP A 206 -3.11 14.33 -21.48
N HIS A 207 -4.36 14.69 -21.11
CA HIS A 207 -4.68 15.23 -19.80
C HIS A 207 -5.12 14.13 -18.85
N TRP A 208 -4.71 14.22 -17.58
CA TRP A 208 -5.21 13.31 -16.56
C TRP A 208 -6.70 13.55 -16.37
N GLN A 209 -7.51 12.51 -16.44
CA GLN A 209 -8.95 12.61 -16.19
C GLN A 209 -9.41 11.46 -15.29
N VAL A 210 -10.57 11.69 -14.66
CA VAL A 210 -11.27 10.69 -13.87
C VAL A 210 -12.18 9.89 -14.80
N PHE A 211 -12.05 8.58 -14.73
CA PHE A 211 -12.91 7.64 -15.43
C PHE A 211 -13.71 6.81 -14.44
N GLU A 212 -14.87 6.35 -14.87
CA GLU A 212 -15.69 5.39 -14.15
C GLU A 212 -15.99 4.19 -15.04
N ILE A 213 -15.98 3.00 -14.46
CA ILE A 213 -16.35 1.76 -15.13
C ILE A 213 -17.13 0.87 -14.16
N GLY A 214 -18.05 0.07 -14.70
CA GLY A 214 -18.74 -0.95 -13.93
C GLY A 214 -17.77 -2.01 -13.38
N GLY A 215 -18.08 -2.59 -12.23
CA GLY A 215 -17.34 -3.71 -11.62
C GLY A 215 -17.29 -4.98 -12.48
N ASN A 216 -18.07 -5.02 -13.56
CA ASN A 216 -18.05 -6.05 -14.59
C ASN A 216 -17.19 -5.68 -15.82
N GLY A 217 -16.53 -4.52 -15.82
CA GLY A 217 -15.74 -4.00 -16.95
C GLY A 217 -16.54 -3.34 -18.07
N SER A 218 -17.85 -3.12 -17.90
CA SER A 218 -18.70 -2.43 -18.89
C SER A 218 -18.96 -0.97 -18.53
N GLY A 219 -19.44 -0.19 -19.50
CA GLY A 219 -19.91 1.17 -19.23
C GLY A 219 -18.81 2.18 -18.91
N LEU A 220 -17.61 2.01 -19.48
CA LEU A 220 -16.52 2.98 -19.33
C LEU A 220 -16.98 4.38 -19.76
N ARG A 221 -16.80 5.36 -18.88
CA ARG A 221 -17.06 6.78 -19.16
C ARG A 221 -16.00 7.68 -18.55
N GLN A 222 -15.64 8.74 -19.26
CA GLN A 222 -14.85 9.85 -18.73
C GLN A 222 -15.79 10.81 -17.99
N LEU A 223 -15.44 11.20 -16.76
CA LEU A 223 -16.26 12.07 -15.92
C LEU A 223 -15.79 13.54 -15.92
N THR A 224 -14.52 13.79 -16.24
CA THR A 224 -13.89 15.12 -16.24
C THR A 224 -13.33 15.48 -17.62
N GLY A 225 -12.71 16.65 -17.78
CA GLY A 225 -12.07 17.07 -19.04
C GLY A 225 -12.85 18.10 -19.86
N GLU A 226 -13.86 18.73 -19.24
CA GLU A 226 -14.54 19.90 -19.81
C GLU A 226 -13.59 21.10 -19.92
N GLN A 227 -12.66 21.24 -18.98
CA GLN A 227 -11.62 22.26 -18.98
C GLN A 227 -10.37 21.72 -19.69
N PRO A 228 -9.92 22.33 -20.81
CA PRO A 228 -8.90 21.76 -21.68
C PRO A 228 -7.47 21.84 -21.12
N ASP A 229 -7.25 22.58 -20.04
CA ASP A 229 -5.95 22.87 -19.43
C ASP A 229 -5.87 22.38 -17.97
N VAL A 230 -6.85 21.58 -17.54
CA VAL A 230 -6.94 21.07 -16.18
C VAL A 230 -6.81 19.55 -16.19
N ASP A 231 -5.86 19.07 -15.41
CA ASP A 231 -5.75 17.67 -15.04
C ASP A 231 -6.71 17.39 -13.85
N SER A 232 -7.35 16.23 -13.84
CA SER A 232 -8.23 15.73 -12.77
C SER A 232 -7.93 14.26 -12.49
N TYR A 233 -7.62 13.91 -11.24
CA TYR A 233 -7.19 12.55 -10.86
C TYR A 233 -7.37 12.31 -9.35
N ASP A 234 -7.04 11.09 -8.90
CA ASP A 234 -7.11 10.67 -7.49
C ASP A 234 -8.51 10.89 -6.90
N ALA A 235 -9.52 10.35 -7.60
CA ALA A 235 -10.90 10.54 -7.25
C ALA A 235 -11.39 9.51 -6.23
N CYS A 236 -12.34 9.89 -5.38
CA CYS A 236 -13.00 8.97 -4.47
C CYS A 236 -14.51 9.23 -4.37
N TYR A 237 -15.25 8.18 -4.01
CA TYR A 237 -16.66 8.28 -3.69
C TYR A 237 -16.87 8.84 -2.28
N LEU A 238 -17.76 9.82 -2.18
CA LEU A 238 -18.29 10.31 -0.91
C LEU A 238 -19.50 9.45 -0.48
N PRO A 239 -19.81 9.39 0.83
CA PRO A 239 -20.94 8.58 1.33
C PRO A 239 -22.32 8.96 0.76
N ASP A 240 -22.48 10.19 0.26
CA ASP A 240 -23.71 10.67 -0.39
C ASP A 240 -23.75 10.37 -1.90
N GLY A 241 -22.77 9.63 -2.42
CA GLY A 241 -22.65 9.25 -3.83
C GLY A 241 -22.01 10.32 -4.72
N LYS A 242 -21.62 11.47 -4.17
CA LYS A 242 -20.83 12.46 -4.92
C LYS A 242 -19.39 11.99 -5.08
N ILE A 243 -18.67 12.66 -5.98
CA ILE A 243 -17.27 12.38 -6.28
C ILE A 243 -16.42 13.58 -5.87
N PHE A 244 -15.32 13.31 -5.19
CA PHE A 244 -14.24 14.26 -4.93
C PHE A 244 -13.02 13.86 -5.73
N PHE A 245 -12.22 14.82 -6.21
CA PHE A 245 -10.99 14.59 -6.97
C PHE A 245 -10.03 15.79 -6.84
N THR A 246 -8.78 15.60 -7.27
CA THR A 246 -7.71 16.62 -7.23
C THR A 246 -7.20 17.01 -8.60
#